data_AF-X6Q1W2-F1
#
_entry.id   AF-X6Q1W2-F1
#
_cell.length_a   1.000
_cell.length_b   1.000
_cell.length_c   1.000
_cell.angle_alpha   90.00
_cell.angle_beta   90.00
_cell.angle_gamma   90.00
#
_symmetry.space_group_name_H-M   'P 1'
#
loop_
_entity.id
_entity.type
_entity.pdbx_description
1 polymer ?
#
loop_
_entity_poly.entity_id
_entity_poly.type
_entity_poly.pdbx_seq_one_letter_code
_entity_poly.pdbx_strand_id
1 'polypeptide(L)'
;MKTLKQLSLIVCLMLCSLTTWAAKAESIPVQVRQTDGSVITVILRGDEHINWYTTLDGVLLVQGTDNNYYIGKVEKSGNLIATQQLAHEALTRSQAERNLIAKQDKEKFFAYVNKVAEESENAYNNSPLTRGPIVDTGYGGVPYFPHTGSPKALVILAEFQDTTFTIQDTKKVFTNYLMNEGHFSDTRYGQNQNYKGVRGYFKDCSYGQFTPVFDVVGPIKLPKKHAIYGAGNDRMDLLLADACAAVDDLVDFAKYDANNDGIVDLVYIIYAGHSANYHDNKVSNIWPKSGTVTISDTFDGKSIRRYGVSNELNGSDKTSKNNKKINGIGLFCHEFSHTLGLPDIYAYRTPAEDQDDQGMEYWDIMDGGTGVRGGRVPASYLAWEREVMGWMKIDELKNDSTINNLKSIDNGGKAYKIVNPNNSNEYIVLQSMQKGAWNQGWGDGTYGKGLLAYRVSYPFNKVNVFDYPNNEKGKPRVIPIPADGKILAGKNATSYLEYVNQHNGDLYPYNRIDYISGFKMFDGSILAKSIINIKENDGGNSNNNYVSFEFKNRLVPTGIQSLSIIERSTSDNRIYTLDGRYVGTDASILPHGIYIQNNKKFVK
;
A
#
# COMPACT_ATOMS: atom_id res chain seq x y z
N MET A 1 -40.57 -52.24 10.02
CA MET A 1 -39.27 -52.48 10.69
C MET A 1 -38.17 -52.32 9.63
N LYS A 2 -37.23 -51.38 9.80
CA LYS A 2 -35.79 -51.59 10.13
C LYS A 2 -35.01 -52.33 9.00
N THR A 3 -33.84 -51.88 8.51
CA THR A 3 -32.94 -50.78 8.92
C THR A 3 -31.89 -50.44 7.83
N LEU A 4 -31.21 -49.29 7.98
CA LEU A 4 -30.01 -48.82 7.26
C LEU A 4 -28.81 -49.79 7.32
N LYS A 5 -27.92 -49.73 6.32
CA LYS A 5 -26.51 -49.22 6.36
C LYS A 5 -25.84 -49.45 4.99
N GLN A 6 -25.16 -48.53 4.27
CA GLN A 6 -24.19 -47.43 4.51
C GLN A 6 -22.71 -47.85 4.28
N LEU A 7 -21.92 -46.93 3.72
CA LEU A 7 -20.49 -46.96 3.32
C LEU A 7 -20.14 -47.63 1.97
N SER A 8 -19.13 -47.20 1.20
CA SER A 8 -18.46 -45.89 0.97
C SER A 8 -17.21 -46.14 0.12
N LEU A 9 -16.91 -45.36 -0.94
CA LEU A 9 -15.52 -44.94 -1.21
C LEU A 9 -15.34 -43.75 -2.18
N ILE A 10 -14.81 -42.67 -1.59
CA ILE A 10 -13.84 -41.67 -2.09
C ILE A 10 -14.16 -40.83 -3.35
N VAL A 11 -14.15 -39.53 -3.09
CA VAL A 11 -14.23 -38.39 -4.01
C VAL A 11 -12.84 -38.04 -4.55
N CYS A 12 -12.71 -37.84 -5.87
CA CYS A 12 -11.59 -37.09 -6.44
C CYS A 12 -11.87 -35.59 -6.37
N LEU A 13 -11.38 -34.93 -5.32
CA LEU A 13 -11.33 -33.48 -5.23
C LEU A 13 -10.11 -32.98 -6.01
N MET A 14 -10.34 -32.40 -7.20
CA MET A 14 -9.31 -31.60 -7.86
C MET A 14 -9.22 -30.24 -7.16
N LEU A 15 -8.14 -30.06 -6.41
CA LEU A 15 -7.70 -28.76 -5.91
C LEU A 15 -7.05 -28.00 -7.08
N CYS A 16 -7.84 -27.16 -7.76
CA CYS A 16 -7.27 -26.09 -8.57
C CYS A 16 -7.01 -24.90 -7.64
N SER A 17 -5.74 -24.58 -7.42
CA SER A 17 -5.33 -23.35 -6.74
C SER A 17 -5.69 -22.14 -7.62
N LEU A 18 -6.64 -21.33 -7.14
CA LEU A 18 -7.00 -20.06 -7.76
C LEU A 18 -6.09 -18.96 -7.23
N THR A 19 -5.53 -18.16 -8.13
CA THR A 19 -4.68 -17.01 -7.80
C THR A 19 -5.51 -15.74 -7.88
N THR A 20 -5.78 -15.16 -6.71
CA THR A 20 -6.55 -13.94 -6.51
C THR A 20 -5.71 -12.93 -5.72
N TRP A 21 -5.85 -11.65 -6.04
CA TRP A 21 -5.06 -10.51 -5.54
C TRP A 21 -5.98 -9.53 -4.86
N ALA A 22 -5.83 -9.23 -3.58
CA ALA A 22 -6.78 -8.35 -2.93
C ALA A 22 -6.14 -7.34 -1.99
N ALA A 23 -6.70 -6.14 -1.98
CA ALA A 23 -6.27 -5.09 -1.10
C ALA A 23 -6.25 -5.52 0.36
N LYS A 24 -5.12 -5.25 1.03
CA LYS A 24 -4.93 -5.36 2.47
C LYS A 24 -6.16 -4.91 3.29
N ALA A 25 -6.42 -5.59 4.40
CA ALA A 25 -7.39 -5.14 5.39
C ALA A 25 -7.13 -3.69 5.83
N GLU A 26 -8.19 -2.88 5.96
CA GLU A 26 -8.11 -1.53 6.55
C GLU A 26 -7.79 -1.62 8.04
N SER A 27 -6.49 -1.74 8.32
CA SER A 27 -5.86 -2.09 9.59
C SER A 27 -5.83 -0.93 10.61
N ILE A 28 -6.75 0.02 10.45
CA ILE A 28 -6.91 1.18 11.33
C ILE A 28 -7.70 0.74 12.58
N PRO A 29 -7.25 1.06 13.82
CA PRO A 29 -7.99 0.75 15.03
C PRO A 29 -9.33 1.46 15.12
N VAL A 30 -10.42 0.72 15.31
CA VAL A 30 -11.79 1.26 15.36
C VAL A 30 -12.58 0.74 16.56
N GLN A 31 -13.31 1.65 17.20
CA GLN A 31 -14.17 1.36 18.35
C GLN A 31 -15.54 0.88 17.91
N VAL A 32 -15.92 -0.29 18.41
CA VAL A 32 -17.17 -0.98 18.09
C VAL A 32 -18.04 -1.08 19.33
N ARG A 33 -19.32 -0.70 19.23
CA ARG A 33 -20.31 -1.01 20.26
C ARG A 33 -20.93 -2.39 19.98
N GLN A 34 -20.89 -3.26 20.98
CA GLN A 34 -21.43 -4.62 20.92
C GLN A 34 -22.88 -4.68 21.44
N THR A 35 -23.55 -5.81 21.25
CA THR A 35 -24.98 -5.98 21.61
C THR A 35 -25.27 -5.90 23.11
N ASP A 36 -24.29 -6.18 23.97
CA ASP A 36 -24.40 -6.01 25.42
C ASP A 36 -24.22 -4.55 25.89
N GLY A 37 -23.95 -3.63 24.95
CA GLY A 37 -23.70 -2.21 25.20
C GLY A 37 -22.23 -1.87 25.47
N SER A 38 -21.34 -2.86 25.62
CA SER A 38 -19.89 -2.65 25.76
C SER A 38 -19.29 -2.01 24.50
N VAL A 39 -18.08 -1.45 24.65
CA VAL A 39 -17.28 -0.95 23.53
C VAL A 39 -15.95 -1.68 23.52
N ILE A 40 -15.50 -2.09 22.34
CA ILE A 40 -14.22 -2.76 22.10
C ILE A 40 -13.51 -2.13 20.89
N THR A 41 -12.22 -1.85 21.01
CA THR A 41 -11.38 -1.43 19.90
C THR A 41 -10.86 -2.67 19.17
N VAL A 42 -11.25 -2.83 17.91
CA VAL A 42 -10.81 -3.93 17.05
C VAL A 42 -9.97 -3.41 15.90
N ILE A 43 -9.17 -4.31 15.35
CA ILE A 43 -8.36 -4.08 14.16
C ILE A 43 -8.55 -5.32 13.29
N LEU A 44 -9.06 -5.15 12.06
CA LEU A 44 -9.08 -6.20 11.05
C LEU A 44 -7.64 -6.44 10.57
N ARG A 45 -7.26 -7.70 10.42
CA ARG A 45 -5.92 -8.18 10.05
C ARG A 45 -5.98 -9.13 8.87
N GLY A 46 -4.88 -9.27 8.15
CA GLY A 46 -4.77 -10.17 7.01
C GLY A 46 -5.58 -9.68 5.81
N ASP A 47 -6.17 -10.64 5.11
CA ASP A 47 -6.51 -10.48 3.70
C ASP A 47 -7.72 -11.33 3.24
N GLU A 48 -7.89 -11.48 1.94
CA GLU A 48 -9.01 -12.18 1.34
C GLU A 48 -9.02 -13.70 1.53
N HIS A 49 -7.85 -14.34 1.76
CA HIS A 49 -7.78 -15.79 2.01
C HIS A 49 -7.70 -16.11 3.50
N ILE A 50 -7.09 -15.24 4.31
CA ILE A 50 -7.12 -15.34 5.77
C ILE A 50 -7.12 -13.96 6.43
N ASN A 51 -8.26 -13.64 7.04
CA ASN A 51 -8.41 -12.48 7.92
C ASN A 51 -8.86 -12.89 9.32
N TRP A 52 -8.52 -12.05 10.28
CA TRP A 52 -8.93 -12.19 11.67
C TRP A 52 -9.01 -10.80 12.32
N TYR A 53 -9.58 -10.73 13.52
CA TYR A 53 -9.63 -9.49 14.26
C TYR A 53 -8.67 -9.54 15.46
N THR A 54 -8.14 -8.39 15.87
CA THR A 54 -7.36 -8.25 17.10
C THR A 54 -7.77 -7.06 17.92
N THR A 55 -7.67 -7.15 19.25
CA THR A 55 -7.61 -5.97 20.12
C THR A 55 -6.28 -5.23 19.97
N LEU A 56 -6.16 -4.02 20.52
CA LEU A 56 -4.90 -3.26 20.58
C LEU A 56 -3.76 -4.04 21.28
N ASP A 57 -4.07 -4.83 22.31
CA ASP A 57 -3.11 -5.72 22.99
C ASP A 57 -2.99 -7.12 22.35
N GLY A 58 -3.47 -7.28 21.12
CA GLY A 58 -3.21 -8.44 20.26
C GLY A 58 -3.94 -9.72 20.66
N VAL A 59 -5.06 -9.66 21.38
CA VAL A 59 -5.95 -10.82 21.57
C VAL A 59 -6.56 -11.21 20.24
N LEU A 60 -6.53 -12.50 19.88
CA LEU A 60 -7.18 -12.98 18.65
C LEU A 60 -8.70 -13.01 18.84
N LEU A 61 -9.43 -12.43 17.89
CA LEU A 61 -10.88 -12.31 17.87
C LEU A 61 -11.46 -12.90 16.58
N VAL A 62 -12.69 -13.39 16.67
CA VAL A 62 -13.50 -13.76 15.51
C VAL A 62 -14.83 -13.01 15.58
N GLN A 63 -15.23 -12.40 14.47
CA GLN A 63 -16.52 -11.76 14.35
C GLN A 63 -17.62 -12.82 14.18
N GLY A 64 -18.70 -12.74 14.96
CA GLY A 64 -19.88 -13.57 14.77
C GLY A 64 -20.72 -13.12 13.57
N THR A 65 -21.63 -13.99 13.11
CA THR A 65 -22.61 -13.65 12.06
C THR A 65 -23.64 -12.59 12.51
N ASP A 66 -23.64 -12.23 13.79
CA ASP A 66 -24.41 -11.17 14.43
C ASP A 66 -23.61 -9.85 14.56
N ASN A 67 -22.39 -9.79 14.01
CA ASN A 67 -21.43 -8.67 14.06
C ASN A 67 -20.87 -8.34 15.46
N ASN A 68 -20.97 -9.26 16.43
CA ASN A 68 -20.27 -9.16 17.72
C ASN A 68 -18.86 -9.75 17.64
N TYR A 69 -17.98 -9.40 18.59
CA TYR A 69 -16.61 -9.91 18.64
C TYR A 69 -16.42 -10.91 19.78
N TYR A 70 -15.99 -12.11 19.41
CA TYR A 70 -15.78 -13.22 20.34
C TYR A 70 -14.30 -13.52 20.50
N ILE A 71 -13.90 -13.93 21.71
CA ILE A 71 -12.55 -14.45 21.94
C ILE A 71 -12.32 -15.64 21.02
N GLY A 72 -11.30 -15.56 20.17
CA GLY A 72 -10.97 -16.63 19.24
C GLY A 72 -10.36 -17.84 19.96
N LYS A 73 -10.71 -19.04 19.50
CA LYS A 73 -10.06 -20.30 19.88
C LYS A 73 -9.21 -20.79 18.72
N VAL A 74 -7.92 -20.99 18.98
CA VAL A 74 -7.01 -21.63 18.02
C VAL A 74 -7.25 -23.14 18.07
N GLU A 75 -7.47 -23.75 16.91
CA GLU A 75 -7.72 -25.18 16.76
C GLU A 75 -6.43 -26.00 16.61
N LYS A 76 -6.54 -27.34 16.63
CA LYS A 76 -5.39 -28.22 16.41
C LYS A 76 -4.79 -28.11 14.99
N SER A 77 -5.53 -27.56 14.03
CA SER A 77 -5.06 -27.18 12.69
C SER A 77 -4.33 -25.83 12.67
N GLY A 78 -4.45 -25.02 13.72
CA GLY A 78 -4.05 -23.61 13.76
C GLY A 78 -5.13 -22.65 13.23
N ASN A 79 -6.25 -23.16 12.69
CA ASN A 79 -7.40 -22.31 12.32
C ASN A 79 -7.99 -21.59 13.54
N LEU A 80 -8.53 -20.38 13.34
CA LEU A 80 -9.17 -19.58 14.38
C LEU A 80 -10.69 -19.66 14.26
N ILE A 81 -11.37 -20.05 15.33
CA ILE A 81 -12.84 -20.12 15.37
C ILE A 81 -13.39 -19.29 16.53
N ALA A 82 -14.62 -18.78 16.38
CA ALA A 82 -15.31 -18.07 17.46
C ALA A 82 -15.59 -19.00 18.66
N THR A 83 -15.37 -18.50 19.86
CA THR A 83 -16.01 -19.05 21.06
C THR A 83 -17.38 -18.39 21.28
N GLN A 84 -18.12 -18.80 22.31
CA GLN A 84 -19.32 -18.09 22.75
C GLN A 84 -19.01 -16.92 23.70
N GLN A 85 -17.74 -16.67 24.05
CA GLN A 85 -17.36 -15.62 24.99
C GLN A 85 -17.18 -14.30 24.24
N LEU A 86 -18.10 -13.35 24.46
CA LEU A 86 -17.97 -11.97 24.01
C LEU A 86 -16.68 -11.36 24.59
N ALA A 87 -15.94 -10.63 23.77
CA ALA A 87 -14.66 -10.03 24.12
C ALA A 87 -14.83 -8.58 24.60
N HIS A 88 -14.02 -8.17 25.57
CA HIS A 88 -13.97 -6.80 26.07
C HIS A 88 -12.57 -6.18 25.98
N GLU A 89 -12.55 -4.85 26.14
CA GLU A 89 -11.31 -4.08 26.35
C GLU A 89 -10.46 -4.62 27.49
N ALA A 90 -9.14 -4.45 27.39
CA ALA A 90 -8.18 -5.05 28.31
C ALA A 90 -8.45 -4.75 29.81
N LEU A 91 -8.98 -3.56 30.10
CA LEU A 91 -9.33 -3.10 31.45
C LEU A 91 -10.65 -3.69 32.01
N THR A 92 -11.55 -4.18 31.16
CA THR A 92 -12.91 -4.60 31.55
C THR A 92 -13.17 -6.11 31.40
N ARG A 93 -12.19 -6.88 30.91
CA ARG A 93 -12.32 -8.33 30.71
C ARG A 93 -12.74 -9.07 31.98
N SER A 94 -13.65 -10.03 31.81
CA SER A 94 -13.95 -11.05 32.81
C SER A 94 -12.78 -12.02 33.03
N GLN A 95 -12.86 -12.81 34.11
CA GLN A 95 -11.90 -13.90 34.31
C GLN A 95 -12.06 -15.02 33.27
N ALA A 96 -13.26 -15.22 32.73
CA ALA A 96 -13.53 -16.21 31.68
C ALA A 96 -12.77 -15.87 30.40
N GLU A 97 -12.80 -14.59 29.98
CA GLU A 97 -12.01 -14.10 28.85
C GLU A 97 -10.52 -14.27 29.08
N ARG A 98 -9.97 -13.83 30.24
CA ARG A 98 -8.55 -14.02 30.56
C ARG A 98 -8.13 -15.50 30.47
N ASN A 99 -8.98 -16.41 30.95
CA ASN A 99 -8.74 -17.85 30.90
C ASN A 99 -8.82 -18.45 29.48
N LEU A 100 -9.52 -17.80 28.53
CA LEU A 100 -9.56 -18.21 27.12
C LEU A 100 -8.40 -17.58 26.32
N ILE A 101 -8.08 -16.31 26.58
CA ILE A 101 -6.94 -15.60 25.99
C ILE A 101 -5.62 -16.33 26.30
N ALA A 102 -5.44 -16.76 27.55
CA ALA A 102 -4.27 -17.55 27.97
C ALA A 102 -4.17 -18.94 27.31
N LYS A 103 -5.20 -19.39 26.57
CA LYS A 103 -5.23 -20.64 25.80
C LYS A 103 -5.12 -20.41 24.30
N GLN A 104 -4.94 -19.17 23.85
CA GLN A 104 -4.66 -18.88 22.44
C GLN A 104 -3.23 -19.29 22.12
N ASP A 105 -3.10 -20.42 21.42
CA ASP A 105 -1.84 -20.88 20.83
C ASP A 105 -1.48 -19.99 19.63
N LYS A 106 -1.03 -18.76 19.91
CA LYS A 106 -0.79 -17.73 18.89
C LYS A 106 0.32 -18.14 17.93
N GLU A 107 1.37 -18.81 18.42
CA GLU A 107 2.43 -19.35 17.58
C GLU A 107 1.87 -20.31 16.53
N LYS A 108 0.97 -21.21 16.94
CA LYS A 108 0.33 -22.14 16.01
C LYS A 108 -0.70 -21.50 15.08
N PHE A 109 -1.42 -20.48 15.55
CA PHE A 109 -2.28 -19.68 14.67
C PHE A 109 -1.45 -19.00 13.57
N PHE A 110 -0.38 -18.29 13.94
CA PHE A 110 0.48 -17.63 12.96
C PHE A 110 1.26 -18.63 12.09
N ALA A 111 1.63 -19.82 12.59
CA ALA A 111 2.18 -20.89 11.75
C ALA A 111 1.16 -21.42 10.72
N TYR A 112 -0.13 -21.44 11.05
CA TYR A 112 -1.20 -21.77 10.09
C TYR A 112 -1.43 -20.66 9.08
N VAL A 113 -1.44 -19.39 9.50
CA VAL A 113 -1.46 -18.22 8.60
C VAL A 113 -0.29 -18.29 7.60
N ASN A 114 0.93 -18.50 8.09
CA ASN A 114 2.13 -18.64 7.26
C ASN A 114 2.05 -19.88 6.32
N LYS A 115 1.45 -20.99 6.76
CA LYS A 115 1.30 -22.18 5.90
C LYS A 115 0.29 -21.97 4.79
N VAL A 116 -0.83 -21.30 5.08
CA VAL A 116 -1.85 -20.90 4.08
C VAL A 116 -1.24 -19.94 3.04
N ALA A 117 -0.18 -19.22 3.41
CA ALA A 117 0.63 -18.40 2.53
C ALA A 117 1.68 -19.18 1.72
N GLU A 118 2.54 -19.99 2.36
CA GLU A 118 3.64 -20.74 1.71
C GLU A 118 3.16 -21.67 0.57
N GLU A 119 1.94 -22.20 0.68
CA GLU A 119 1.32 -23.04 -0.37
C GLU A 119 1.03 -22.27 -1.68
N SER A 120 1.22 -20.94 -1.71
CA SER A 120 1.06 -20.08 -2.90
C SER A 120 2.37 -19.59 -3.55
N GLU A 121 3.53 -19.67 -2.88
CA GLU A 121 4.78 -19.03 -3.35
C GLU A 121 5.60 -19.87 -4.37
N ASN A 122 5.24 -21.14 -4.60
CA ASN A 122 6.09 -22.08 -5.33
C ASN A 122 5.83 -22.14 -6.86
N ALA A 123 6.33 -21.15 -7.64
CA ALA A 123 7.01 -21.37 -8.94
C ALA A 123 7.37 -20.10 -9.75
N TYR A 124 8.66 -19.70 -9.77
CA TYR A 124 9.38 -19.42 -11.03
C TYR A 124 10.91 -19.40 -10.85
N ASN A 125 11.70 -19.63 -11.92
CA ASN A 125 13.16 -19.70 -11.83
C ASN A 125 13.90 -19.18 -13.08
N ASN A 126 14.77 -18.19 -12.87
CA ASN A 126 16.01 -17.82 -13.60
C ASN A 126 16.04 -17.56 -15.13
N SER A 127 16.34 -16.30 -15.52
CA SER A 127 17.41 -15.98 -16.50
C SER A 127 17.83 -14.48 -16.60
N PRO A 128 19.07 -14.18 -17.06
CA PRO A 128 19.66 -12.83 -17.26
C PRO A 128 19.22 -12.15 -18.59
N LEU A 129 19.44 -10.85 -18.92
CA LEU A 129 20.07 -9.68 -18.26
C LEU A 129 19.71 -8.33 -18.97
N THR A 130 20.20 -7.20 -18.44
CA THR A 130 20.41 -5.89 -19.12
C THR A 130 19.20 -5.08 -19.60
N ARG A 131 18.24 -4.82 -18.71
CA ARG A 131 17.48 -3.56 -18.60
C ARG A 131 16.79 -3.52 -17.24
N GLY A 132 16.24 -2.37 -16.84
CA GLY A 132 15.37 -2.31 -15.65
C GLY A 132 14.18 -3.25 -15.80
N PRO A 133 13.57 -3.73 -14.71
CA PRO A 133 12.57 -4.79 -14.80
C PRO A 133 11.35 -4.33 -15.60
N ILE A 134 10.93 -5.14 -16.56
CA ILE A 134 9.74 -4.91 -17.41
C ILE A 134 8.60 -5.81 -16.97
N VAL A 135 7.34 -5.42 -17.18
CA VAL A 135 6.20 -6.32 -16.90
C VAL A 135 6.31 -7.62 -17.71
N ASP A 136 6.08 -8.77 -17.07
CA ASP A 136 6.16 -10.09 -17.69
C ASP A 136 4.89 -10.46 -18.52
N THR A 137 4.93 -11.57 -19.24
CA THR A 137 3.71 -12.26 -19.71
C THR A 137 2.99 -12.90 -18.53
N GLY A 138 1.70 -12.63 -18.36
CA GLY A 138 0.93 -13.04 -17.18
C GLY A 138 0.81 -14.56 -16.97
N TYR A 139 0.46 -14.93 -15.73
CA TYR A 139 0.43 -16.31 -15.25
C TYR A 139 -0.53 -17.21 -16.04
N GLY A 140 -0.17 -18.48 -16.18
CA GLY A 140 -0.98 -19.49 -16.88
C GLY A 140 -1.19 -19.22 -18.38
N GLY A 141 -0.47 -18.26 -18.96
CA GLY A 141 -0.68 -17.81 -20.35
C GLY A 141 -1.81 -16.78 -20.49
N VAL A 142 -2.37 -16.26 -19.40
CA VAL A 142 -3.38 -15.18 -19.44
C VAL A 142 -2.66 -13.82 -19.44
N PRO A 143 -2.68 -13.03 -20.54
CA PRO A 143 -1.96 -11.77 -20.61
C PRO A 143 -2.43 -10.76 -19.55
N TYR A 144 -1.59 -9.79 -19.21
CA TYR A 144 -2.01 -8.62 -18.43
C TYR A 144 -2.83 -7.67 -19.31
N PHE A 145 -3.69 -6.89 -18.67
CA PHE A 145 -4.38 -5.79 -19.35
C PHE A 145 -3.34 -4.77 -19.83
N PRO A 146 -3.45 -4.23 -21.06
CA PRO A 146 -2.43 -3.35 -21.59
C PRO A 146 -2.27 -2.07 -20.74
N HIS A 147 -1.03 -1.70 -20.44
CA HIS A 147 -0.67 -0.52 -19.64
C HIS A 147 -0.20 0.67 -20.49
N THR A 148 -0.45 0.66 -21.80
CA THR A 148 -0.18 1.80 -22.71
C THR A 148 -1.29 1.94 -23.74
N GLY A 149 -1.38 3.10 -24.38
CA GLY A 149 -2.43 3.41 -25.35
C GLY A 149 -3.79 3.67 -24.69
N SER A 150 -4.87 3.26 -25.35
CA SER A 150 -6.25 3.43 -24.87
C SER A 150 -7.06 2.13 -24.93
N PRO A 151 -6.60 1.05 -24.27
CA PRO A 151 -7.31 -0.22 -24.23
C PRO A 151 -8.65 -0.10 -23.51
N LYS A 152 -9.56 -1.03 -23.81
CA LYS A 152 -10.94 -1.00 -23.30
C LYS A 152 -11.19 -2.14 -22.31
N ALA A 153 -11.59 -1.81 -21.09
CA ALA A 153 -12.08 -2.75 -20.11
C ALA A 153 -13.61 -2.74 -20.07
N LEU A 154 -14.24 -3.92 -20.04
CA LEU A 154 -15.68 -4.05 -19.78
C LEU A 154 -15.91 -3.88 -18.27
N VAL A 155 -16.82 -3.00 -17.86
CA VAL A 155 -17.18 -2.80 -16.45
C VAL A 155 -18.66 -3.08 -16.22
N ILE A 156 -18.96 -4.18 -15.52
CA ILE A 156 -20.32 -4.62 -15.21
C ILE A 156 -20.71 -4.11 -13.82
N LEU A 157 -21.81 -3.36 -13.74
CA LEU A 157 -22.43 -2.97 -12.47
C LEU A 157 -23.38 -4.07 -12.00
N ALA A 158 -23.08 -4.71 -10.88
CA ALA A 158 -23.81 -5.90 -10.40
C ALA A 158 -24.57 -5.66 -9.10
N GLU A 159 -25.89 -5.87 -9.14
CA GLU A 159 -26.75 -6.06 -7.97
C GLU A 159 -26.92 -7.55 -7.66
N PHE A 160 -27.28 -7.85 -6.43
CA PHE A 160 -27.62 -9.20 -5.98
C PHE A 160 -29.12 -9.35 -5.77
N GLN A 161 -29.58 -10.59 -5.57
CA GLN A 161 -30.98 -10.88 -5.26
C GLN A 161 -31.51 -10.02 -4.09
N ASP A 162 -30.69 -9.85 -3.05
CA ASP A 162 -31.02 -9.20 -1.77
C ASP A 162 -30.31 -7.86 -1.51
N THR A 163 -29.38 -7.44 -2.37
CA THR A 163 -28.59 -6.21 -2.18
C THR A 163 -28.53 -5.41 -3.49
N THR A 164 -29.06 -4.19 -3.47
CA THR A 164 -29.16 -3.27 -4.63
C THR A 164 -28.30 -2.03 -4.42
N PHE A 165 -27.95 -1.31 -5.49
CA PHE A 165 -27.20 -0.06 -5.39
C PHE A 165 -27.96 0.97 -4.54
N THR A 166 -27.22 1.69 -3.69
CA THR A 166 -27.74 2.87 -2.97
C THR A 166 -27.66 4.11 -3.87
N ILE A 167 -26.59 4.22 -4.64
CA ILE A 167 -26.31 5.30 -5.59
C ILE A 167 -27.34 5.28 -6.73
N GLN A 168 -28.11 6.37 -6.84
CA GLN A 168 -29.03 6.62 -7.95
C GLN A 168 -28.26 7.10 -9.19
N ASP A 169 -28.91 7.03 -10.36
CA ASP A 169 -28.24 7.23 -11.67
C ASP A 169 -27.00 6.33 -11.85
N THR A 170 -27.01 5.11 -11.29
CA THR A 170 -25.82 4.28 -11.00
C THR A 170 -24.82 4.21 -12.16
N LYS A 171 -25.28 3.85 -13.37
CA LYS A 171 -24.44 3.81 -14.57
C LYS A 171 -23.77 5.16 -14.86
N LYS A 172 -24.52 6.27 -14.85
CA LYS A 172 -23.98 7.62 -15.07
C LYS A 172 -22.97 8.01 -13.99
N VAL A 173 -23.25 7.69 -12.72
CA VAL A 173 -22.36 8.01 -11.59
C VAL A 173 -21.04 7.23 -11.71
N PHE A 174 -21.09 5.92 -11.99
CA PHE A 174 -19.88 5.11 -12.17
C PHE A 174 -19.14 5.39 -13.48
N THR A 175 -19.82 5.67 -14.60
CA THR A 175 -19.16 6.16 -15.81
C THR A 175 -18.39 7.44 -15.53
N ASN A 176 -18.96 8.39 -14.78
CA ASN A 176 -18.25 9.60 -14.38
C ASN A 176 -17.07 9.29 -13.45
N TYR A 177 -17.27 8.47 -12.41
CA TYR A 177 -16.22 8.03 -11.47
C TYR A 177 -15.00 7.41 -12.18
N LEU A 178 -15.24 6.60 -13.21
CA LEU A 178 -14.20 5.92 -13.96
C LEU A 178 -13.56 6.83 -15.03
N MET A 179 -14.36 7.58 -15.80
CA MET A 179 -13.89 8.27 -17.01
C MET A 179 -13.53 9.74 -16.83
N ASN A 180 -13.84 10.39 -15.70
CA ASN A 180 -13.57 11.81 -15.51
C ASN A 180 -12.07 12.12 -15.40
N GLU A 181 -11.56 12.94 -16.31
CA GLU A 181 -10.17 13.43 -16.30
C GLU A 181 -9.98 14.77 -15.55
N GLY A 182 -11.08 15.42 -15.15
CA GLY A 182 -11.10 16.66 -14.36
C GLY A 182 -11.52 16.44 -12.90
N HIS A 183 -11.62 17.53 -12.14
CA HIS A 183 -12.18 17.46 -10.78
C HIS A 183 -13.71 17.30 -10.81
N PHE A 184 -14.27 16.57 -9.84
CA PHE A 184 -15.71 16.32 -9.77
C PHE A 184 -16.46 17.49 -9.13
N SER A 185 -17.59 17.88 -9.73
CA SER A 185 -18.54 18.83 -9.13
C SER A 185 -19.67 18.16 -8.34
N ASP A 186 -19.93 16.86 -8.56
CA ASP A 186 -21.05 16.15 -7.92
C ASP A 186 -20.75 15.83 -6.45
N THR A 187 -21.55 16.39 -5.55
CA THR A 187 -21.43 16.22 -4.09
C THR A 187 -22.34 15.11 -3.56
N ARG A 188 -23.34 14.63 -4.32
CA ARG A 188 -24.45 13.77 -3.84
C ARG A 188 -23.97 12.51 -3.13
N TYR A 189 -22.89 11.91 -3.64
CA TYR A 189 -22.27 10.70 -3.08
C TYR A 189 -20.79 10.93 -2.74
N GLY A 190 -20.35 12.18 -2.61
CA GLY A 190 -18.97 12.54 -2.30
C GLY A 190 -17.97 12.37 -3.45
N GLN A 191 -18.41 12.36 -4.72
CA GLN A 191 -17.48 12.28 -5.86
C GLN A 191 -16.50 13.45 -5.89
N ASN A 192 -16.96 14.66 -5.52
CA ASN A 192 -16.14 15.86 -5.33
C ASN A 192 -15.02 15.73 -4.29
N GLN A 193 -14.97 14.65 -3.50
CA GLN A 193 -13.86 14.37 -2.60
C GLN A 193 -12.67 13.74 -3.35
N ASN A 194 -12.94 12.99 -4.42
CA ASN A 194 -11.90 12.44 -5.30
C ASN A 194 -11.22 13.57 -6.08
N TYR A 195 -9.89 13.53 -6.25
CA TYR A 195 -9.21 14.58 -7.03
C TYR A 195 -9.60 14.55 -8.51
N LYS A 196 -9.52 13.37 -9.14
CA LYS A 196 -10.00 13.06 -10.50
C LYS A 196 -10.63 11.66 -10.50
N GLY A 197 -11.23 11.25 -11.61
CA GLY A 197 -11.66 9.86 -11.84
C GLY A 197 -10.49 8.93 -12.14
N VAL A 198 -10.78 7.63 -12.20
CA VAL A 198 -9.78 6.56 -12.40
C VAL A 198 -8.94 6.79 -13.66
N ARG A 199 -9.57 7.03 -14.81
CA ARG A 199 -8.90 7.39 -16.07
C ARG A 199 -8.02 8.63 -15.91
N GLY A 200 -8.46 9.63 -15.14
CA GLY A 200 -7.67 10.83 -14.84
C GLY A 200 -6.41 10.53 -14.04
N TYR A 201 -6.48 9.62 -13.07
CA TYR A 201 -5.33 9.13 -12.31
C TYR A 201 -4.28 8.46 -13.22
N PHE A 202 -4.70 7.46 -14.00
CA PHE A 202 -3.79 6.75 -14.92
C PHE A 202 -3.21 7.66 -16.01
N LYS A 203 -4.02 8.58 -16.54
CA LYS A 203 -3.56 9.58 -17.52
C LYS A 203 -2.50 10.52 -16.94
N ASP A 204 -2.69 11.02 -15.73
CA ASP A 204 -1.72 11.90 -15.08
C ASP A 204 -0.41 11.16 -14.77
N CYS A 205 -0.51 9.96 -14.18
CA CYS A 205 0.68 9.19 -13.78
C CYS A 205 1.52 8.72 -14.98
N SER A 206 0.87 8.39 -16.09
CA SER A 206 1.52 7.91 -17.33
C SER A 206 1.95 9.03 -18.29
N TYR A 207 1.77 10.31 -17.92
CA TYR A 207 1.98 11.45 -18.83
C TYR A 207 1.13 11.39 -20.12
N GLY A 208 -0.05 10.79 -20.04
CA GLY A 208 -0.96 10.57 -21.16
C GLY A 208 -0.62 9.37 -22.06
N GLN A 209 0.41 8.58 -21.73
CA GLN A 209 0.76 7.37 -22.50
C GLN A 209 -0.19 6.20 -22.25
N PHE A 210 -0.94 6.24 -21.13
CA PHE A 210 -1.97 5.27 -20.80
C PHE A 210 -3.27 5.96 -20.42
N THR A 211 -4.30 5.77 -21.24
CA THR A 211 -5.64 6.31 -20.99
C THR A 211 -6.69 5.22 -21.19
N PRO A 212 -6.90 4.34 -20.19
CA PRO A 212 -7.85 3.23 -20.31
C PRO A 212 -9.29 3.73 -20.49
N VAL A 213 -10.08 2.98 -21.27
CA VAL A 213 -11.51 3.23 -21.49
C VAL A 213 -12.31 2.20 -20.72
N PHE A 214 -13.15 2.66 -19.78
CA PHE A 214 -14.02 1.82 -18.99
C PHE A 214 -15.44 1.85 -19.57
N ASP A 215 -15.87 0.77 -20.20
CA ASP A 215 -17.18 0.66 -20.84
C ASP A 215 -18.21 0.09 -19.84
N VAL A 216 -19.09 0.96 -19.33
CA VAL A 216 -19.93 0.65 -18.15
C VAL A 216 -21.29 0.08 -18.57
N VAL A 217 -21.62 -1.11 -18.10
CA VAL A 217 -22.86 -1.85 -18.40
C VAL A 217 -23.64 -2.14 -17.12
N GLY A 218 -24.97 -2.28 -17.22
CA GLY A 218 -25.86 -2.45 -16.07
C GLY A 218 -26.38 -1.12 -15.47
N PRO A 219 -26.86 -1.11 -14.22
CA PRO A 219 -26.86 -2.24 -13.28
C PRO A 219 -27.68 -3.45 -13.78
N ILE A 220 -27.10 -4.65 -13.64
CA ILE A 220 -27.79 -5.93 -13.81
C ILE A 220 -28.06 -6.56 -12.45
N LYS A 221 -29.05 -7.46 -12.36
CA LYS A 221 -29.41 -8.13 -11.10
C LYS A 221 -29.10 -9.63 -11.18
N LEU A 222 -28.12 -10.05 -10.40
CA LEU A 222 -27.66 -11.42 -10.32
C LEU A 222 -28.68 -12.33 -9.63
N PRO A 223 -28.75 -13.62 -10.02
CA PRO A 223 -29.80 -14.53 -9.57
C PRO A 223 -29.69 -14.95 -8.09
N LYS A 224 -28.49 -14.86 -7.49
CA LYS A 224 -28.21 -15.35 -6.12
C LYS A 224 -28.02 -14.18 -5.14
N LYS A 225 -28.04 -14.48 -3.85
CA LYS A 225 -27.80 -13.51 -2.76
C LYS A 225 -26.32 -13.13 -2.66
N HIS A 226 -26.02 -11.92 -2.18
CA HIS A 226 -24.63 -11.41 -2.08
C HIS A 226 -23.70 -12.41 -1.36
N ALA A 227 -24.14 -12.93 -0.20
CA ALA A 227 -23.38 -13.88 0.61
C ALA A 227 -23.10 -15.25 -0.04
N ILE A 228 -23.70 -15.57 -1.20
CA ILE A 228 -23.35 -16.77 -1.98
C ILE A 228 -22.12 -16.51 -2.86
N TYR A 229 -21.97 -15.29 -3.37
CA TYR A 229 -20.78 -14.85 -4.09
C TYR A 229 -19.64 -14.52 -3.11
N GLY A 230 -19.94 -13.94 -1.95
CA GLY A 230 -18.99 -13.70 -0.87
C GLY A 230 -18.68 -14.92 0.03
N ALA A 231 -18.79 -16.15 -0.49
CA ALA A 231 -18.62 -17.37 0.29
C ALA A 231 -17.22 -17.97 0.13
N GLY A 232 -16.50 -18.18 1.24
CA GLY A 232 -15.13 -18.68 1.23
C GLY A 232 -14.15 -17.55 0.86
N ASN A 233 -13.22 -17.79 -0.05
CA ASN A 233 -12.36 -16.75 -0.65
C ASN A 233 -13.05 -16.05 -1.86
N ASP A 234 -14.35 -15.82 -1.73
CA ASP A 234 -15.26 -15.40 -2.81
C ASP A 234 -15.38 -16.36 -4.01
N ARG A 235 -16.62 -16.59 -4.45
CA ARG A 235 -16.97 -17.40 -5.61
C ARG A 235 -16.91 -16.58 -6.89
N MET A 236 -15.70 -16.14 -7.25
CA MET A 236 -15.43 -15.41 -8.49
C MET A 236 -15.83 -16.21 -9.74
N ASP A 237 -15.73 -17.53 -9.70
CA ASP A 237 -16.24 -18.44 -10.74
C ASP A 237 -17.75 -18.26 -10.97
N LEU A 238 -18.55 -18.17 -9.91
CA LEU A 238 -19.99 -17.92 -10.00
C LEU A 238 -20.31 -16.47 -10.34
N LEU A 239 -19.56 -15.53 -9.78
CA LEU A 239 -19.80 -14.09 -9.97
C LEU A 239 -19.56 -13.68 -11.42
N LEU A 240 -18.42 -14.07 -12.00
CA LEU A 240 -18.09 -13.71 -13.39
C LEU A 240 -18.99 -14.45 -14.38
N ALA A 241 -19.32 -15.72 -14.15
CA ALA A 241 -20.25 -16.48 -15.01
C ALA A 241 -21.66 -15.85 -15.02
N ASP A 242 -22.27 -15.65 -13.84
CA ASP A 242 -23.62 -15.07 -13.75
C ASP A 242 -23.64 -13.62 -14.29
N ALA A 243 -22.59 -12.82 -14.05
CA ALA A 243 -22.54 -11.43 -14.49
C ALA A 243 -22.33 -11.28 -16.00
N CYS A 244 -21.47 -12.10 -16.62
CA CYS A 244 -21.26 -12.06 -18.07
C CYS A 244 -22.50 -12.57 -18.81
N ALA A 245 -23.10 -13.68 -18.35
CA ALA A 245 -24.36 -14.19 -18.91
C ALA A 245 -25.53 -13.18 -18.79
N ALA A 246 -25.55 -12.36 -17.74
CA ALA A 246 -26.56 -11.31 -17.57
C ALA A 246 -26.39 -10.10 -18.51
N VAL A 247 -25.28 -9.98 -19.24
CA VAL A 247 -25.02 -8.89 -20.20
C VAL A 247 -24.75 -9.35 -21.64
N ASP A 248 -24.79 -10.66 -21.91
CA ASP A 248 -24.50 -11.26 -23.24
C ASP A 248 -25.34 -10.63 -24.37
N ASP A 249 -26.67 -10.57 -24.20
CA ASP A 249 -27.59 -9.90 -25.15
C ASP A 249 -27.37 -8.37 -25.28
N LEU A 250 -26.54 -7.76 -24.43
CA LEU A 250 -26.28 -6.32 -24.36
C LEU A 250 -24.85 -5.92 -24.78
N VAL A 251 -23.92 -6.88 -24.85
CA VAL A 251 -22.49 -6.64 -24.95
C VAL A 251 -21.86 -7.63 -25.92
N ASP A 252 -21.30 -7.13 -27.01
CA ASP A 252 -20.42 -7.91 -27.87
C ASP A 252 -19.04 -8.02 -27.21
N PHE A 253 -18.77 -9.17 -26.60
CA PHE A 253 -17.52 -9.47 -25.88
C PHE A 253 -16.30 -9.54 -26.81
N ALA A 254 -16.48 -9.79 -28.12
CA ALA A 254 -15.38 -9.77 -29.08
C ALA A 254 -14.78 -8.35 -29.28
N LYS A 255 -15.48 -7.29 -28.86
CA LYS A 255 -14.95 -5.91 -28.82
C LYS A 255 -13.93 -5.64 -27.71
N TYR A 256 -13.67 -6.61 -26.83
CA TYR A 256 -12.76 -6.50 -25.68
C TYR A 256 -11.63 -7.53 -25.72
N ASP A 257 -11.34 -8.08 -26.89
CA ASP A 257 -10.18 -8.91 -27.20
C ASP A 257 -9.33 -8.12 -28.22
N ALA A 258 -8.51 -7.18 -27.73
CA ALA A 258 -7.77 -6.26 -28.59
C ALA A 258 -6.58 -6.91 -29.31
N ASN A 259 -6.05 -8.01 -28.76
CA ASN A 259 -4.89 -8.74 -29.30
C ASN A 259 -5.28 -9.93 -30.20
N ASN A 260 -6.56 -10.31 -30.24
CA ASN A 260 -7.13 -11.46 -30.95
C ASN A 260 -6.61 -12.83 -30.46
N ASP A 261 -6.34 -12.99 -29.17
CA ASP A 261 -5.93 -14.27 -28.58
C ASP A 261 -7.11 -15.19 -28.18
N GLY A 262 -8.35 -14.69 -28.27
CA GLY A 262 -9.57 -15.40 -27.90
C GLY A 262 -10.02 -15.18 -26.45
N ILE A 263 -9.35 -14.30 -25.70
CA ILE A 263 -9.62 -13.94 -24.31
C ILE A 263 -10.09 -12.48 -24.26
N VAL A 264 -11.04 -12.19 -23.37
CA VAL A 264 -11.39 -10.80 -23.05
C VAL A 264 -10.29 -10.19 -22.16
N ASP A 265 -9.69 -9.09 -22.63
CA ASP A 265 -8.57 -8.37 -22.02
C ASP A 265 -8.77 -8.13 -20.51
N LEU A 266 -9.98 -7.68 -20.13
CA LEU A 266 -10.42 -7.50 -18.74
C LEU A 266 -11.94 -7.36 -18.61
N VAL A 267 -12.54 -8.17 -17.73
CA VAL A 267 -13.89 -7.93 -17.17
C VAL A 267 -13.77 -7.43 -15.74
N TYR A 268 -14.24 -6.22 -15.46
CA TYR A 268 -14.27 -5.65 -14.12
C TYR A 268 -15.71 -5.62 -13.59
N ILE A 269 -15.92 -6.02 -12.34
CA ILE A 269 -17.23 -5.92 -11.68
C ILE A 269 -17.19 -4.84 -10.61
N ILE A 270 -18.15 -3.91 -10.64
CA ILE A 270 -18.46 -3.07 -9.49
C ILE A 270 -19.78 -3.54 -8.91
N TYR A 271 -19.80 -3.99 -7.66
CA TYR A 271 -20.97 -4.59 -7.04
C TYR A 271 -21.62 -3.68 -5.98
N ALA A 272 -22.94 -3.83 -5.80
CA ALA A 272 -23.74 -3.08 -4.84
C ALA A 272 -23.39 -3.37 -3.37
N GLY A 273 -23.23 -2.34 -2.55
CA GLY A 273 -22.91 -2.48 -1.11
C GLY A 273 -21.46 -2.20 -0.73
N HIS A 274 -21.04 -2.75 0.41
CA HIS A 274 -19.73 -2.50 1.03
C HIS A 274 -18.75 -3.66 0.79
N SER A 275 -17.47 -3.40 1.09
CA SER A 275 -16.35 -4.34 1.03
C SER A 275 -16.20 -5.17 2.31
N ALA A 276 -15.65 -6.39 2.23
CA ALA A 276 -15.13 -7.13 3.38
C ALA A 276 -13.75 -6.63 3.89
N ASN A 277 -12.97 -5.92 3.06
CA ASN A 277 -11.65 -5.39 3.45
C ASN A 277 -11.72 -4.23 4.47
N TYR A 278 -12.91 -3.72 4.75
CA TYR A 278 -13.15 -2.65 5.72
C TYR A 278 -13.62 -3.27 7.04
N HIS A 279 -13.01 -2.87 8.16
CA HIS A 279 -13.35 -3.37 9.50
C HIS A 279 -14.85 -3.26 9.82
N ASP A 280 -15.36 -4.12 10.72
CA ASP A 280 -16.77 -4.21 11.11
C ASP A 280 -17.76 -4.66 10.02
N ASN A 281 -17.35 -4.75 8.75
CA ASN A 281 -18.21 -5.22 7.69
C ASN A 281 -18.37 -6.74 7.71
N LYS A 282 -19.45 -7.22 7.09
CA LYS A 282 -19.73 -8.65 7.03
C LYS A 282 -18.60 -9.36 6.28
N VAL A 283 -18.07 -10.42 6.88
CA VAL A 283 -17.16 -11.37 6.23
C VAL A 283 -17.73 -12.05 4.98
N SER A 284 -19.05 -11.93 4.75
CA SER A 284 -19.75 -12.44 3.56
C SER A 284 -19.96 -11.37 2.47
N ASN A 285 -19.45 -10.16 2.66
CA ASN A 285 -19.29 -9.22 1.55
C ASN A 285 -18.12 -9.72 0.70
N ILE A 286 -18.14 -9.43 -0.60
CA ILE A 286 -16.98 -9.76 -1.45
C ILE A 286 -15.77 -8.92 -0.99
N TRP A 287 -14.57 -9.49 -1.09
CA TRP A 287 -13.34 -8.75 -0.90
C TRP A 287 -12.88 -8.18 -2.26
N PRO A 288 -12.69 -6.85 -2.42
CA PRO A 288 -12.20 -6.23 -3.64
C PRO A 288 -10.86 -6.83 -4.05
N LYS A 289 -10.79 -7.37 -5.26
CA LYS A 289 -9.68 -8.19 -5.72
C LYS A 289 -9.55 -8.20 -7.24
N SER A 290 -8.38 -8.51 -7.78
CA SER A 290 -8.19 -8.89 -9.18
C SER A 290 -7.71 -10.35 -9.32
N GLY A 291 -7.60 -10.85 -10.54
CA GLY A 291 -6.97 -12.16 -10.77
C GLY A 291 -7.35 -12.83 -12.07
N THR A 292 -7.20 -14.15 -12.06
CA THR A 292 -7.58 -15.02 -13.18
C THR A 292 -8.61 -16.04 -12.74
N VAL A 293 -9.67 -16.21 -13.53
CA VAL A 293 -10.75 -17.17 -13.30
C VAL A 293 -10.89 -18.11 -14.50
N THR A 294 -11.24 -19.37 -14.23
CA THR A 294 -11.64 -20.33 -15.27
C THR A 294 -13.12 -20.66 -15.09
N ILE A 295 -13.93 -20.13 -16.01
CA ILE A 295 -15.34 -20.50 -16.22
C ILE A 295 -15.46 -21.28 -17.54
N SER A 296 -16.46 -22.17 -17.63
CA SER A 296 -16.72 -23.00 -18.80
C SER A 296 -17.30 -22.23 -19.98
N ASP A 297 -18.04 -21.17 -19.69
CA ASP A 297 -18.84 -20.45 -20.68
C ASP A 297 -17.97 -19.49 -21.51
N THR A 298 -18.37 -19.29 -22.76
CA THR A 298 -17.78 -18.34 -23.69
C THR A 298 -18.86 -17.39 -24.21
N PHE A 299 -18.50 -16.12 -24.37
CA PHE A 299 -19.40 -15.05 -24.79
C PHE A 299 -18.84 -14.45 -26.08
N ASP A 300 -19.64 -14.40 -27.16
CA ASP A 300 -19.19 -14.14 -28.54
C ASP A 300 -17.96 -14.97 -28.99
N GLY A 301 -17.85 -16.20 -28.49
CA GLY A 301 -16.71 -17.08 -28.75
C GLY A 301 -15.41 -16.68 -28.02
N LYS A 302 -15.46 -15.74 -27.07
CA LYS A 302 -14.33 -15.31 -26.23
C LYS A 302 -14.39 -15.93 -24.84
N SER A 303 -13.22 -16.19 -24.26
CA SER A 303 -13.06 -16.69 -22.89
C SER A 303 -12.92 -15.55 -21.88
N ILE A 304 -13.60 -15.63 -20.74
CA ILE A 304 -13.39 -14.70 -19.62
C ILE A 304 -12.31 -15.28 -18.70
N ARG A 305 -11.10 -14.69 -18.71
CA ARG A 305 -9.98 -15.13 -17.85
C ARG A 305 -9.58 -14.07 -16.84
N ARG A 306 -9.15 -12.88 -17.26
CA ARG A 306 -8.71 -11.82 -16.34
C ARG A 306 -9.90 -11.03 -15.81
N TYR A 307 -9.91 -10.79 -14.50
CA TYR A 307 -10.96 -9.99 -13.86
C TYR A 307 -10.42 -9.00 -12.81
N GLY A 308 -11.27 -8.04 -12.48
CA GLY A 308 -11.19 -7.20 -11.28
C GLY A 308 -12.56 -7.08 -10.63
N VAL A 309 -12.62 -6.86 -9.31
CA VAL A 309 -13.87 -6.65 -8.58
C VAL A 309 -13.72 -5.59 -7.49
N SER A 310 -14.71 -4.72 -7.34
CA SER A 310 -14.74 -3.70 -6.27
C SER A 310 -16.16 -3.35 -5.83
N ASN A 311 -16.26 -2.80 -4.63
CA ASN A 311 -17.50 -2.38 -3.97
C ASN A 311 -17.99 -0.98 -4.40
N GLU A 312 -19.30 -0.78 -4.33
CA GLU A 312 -19.97 0.50 -4.52
C GLU A 312 -19.57 1.56 -3.47
N LEU A 313 -19.63 1.19 -2.19
CA LEU A 313 -19.69 2.12 -1.06
C LEU A 313 -18.43 2.08 -0.20
N ASN A 314 -17.90 3.24 0.18
CA ASN A 314 -16.85 3.29 1.18
C ASN A 314 -17.39 2.96 2.59
N GLY A 315 -16.49 2.68 3.52
CA GLY A 315 -16.82 2.65 4.94
C GLY A 315 -17.65 1.45 5.38
N SER A 316 -18.25 1.59 6.56
CA SER A 316 -18.94 0.50 7.23
C SER A 316 -20.36 0.24 6.69
N ASP A 317 -20.77 -1.04 6.64
CA ASP A 317 -22.15 -1.54 6.52
C ASP A 317 -23.12 -0.85 7.49
N LYS A 318 -22.63 -0.38 8.65
CA LYS A 318 -23.38 0.34 9.68
C LYS A 318 -23.67 1.81 9.31
N THR A 319 -23.12 2.30 8.20
CA THR A 319 -23.30 3.69 7.74
C THR A 319 -24.76 3.95 7.35
N SER A 320 -25.35 4.99 7.95
CA SER A 320 -26.76 5.33 7.72
C SER A 320 -27.03 5.63 6.26
N LYS A 321 -28.23 5.29 5.77
CA LYS A 321 -28.60 5.38 4.35
C LYS A 321 -28.32 6.77 3.72
N ASN A 322 -28.47 7.84 4.51
CA ASN A 322 -28.29 9.22 4.07
C ASN A 322 -26.83 9.69 4.08
N ASN A 323 -25.91 8.93 4.68
CA ASN A 323 -24.49 9.24 4.80
C ASN A 323 -23.59 8.34 3.92
N LYS A 324 -24.18 7.39 3.18
CA LYS A 324 -23.47 6.49 2.26
C LYS A 324 -22.83 7.29 1.12
N LYS A 325 -21.53 7.04 0.88
CA LYS A 325 -20.76 7.65 -0.21
C LYS A 325 -20.21 6.56 -1.13
N ILE A 326 -19.95 6.93 -2.38
CA ILE A 326 -19.23 6.07 -3.33
C ILE A 326 -17.84 5.74 -2.80
N ASN A 327 -17.26 4.60 -3.19
CA ASN A 327 -15.88 4.28 -2.81
C ASN A 327 -14.87 5.36 -3.31
N GLY A 328 -13.70 5.43 -2.67
CA GLY A 328 -12.57 6.23 -3.16
C GLY A 328 -11.90 5.56 -4.37
N ILE A 329 -11.37 6.35 -5.32
CA ILE A 329 -10.71 5.80 -6.50
C ILE A 329 -9.47 4.94 -6.17
N GLY A 330 -8.82 5.16 -5.02
CA GLY A 330 -7.59 4.48 -4.62
C GLY A 330 -7.70 2.95 -4.67
N LEU A 331 -8.75 2.39 -4.08
CA LEU A 331 -8.96 0.94 -4.08
C LEU A 331 -9.13 0.39 -5.50
N PHE A 332 -9.93 1.06 -6.35
CA PHE A 332 -10.08 0.64 -7.75
C PHE A 332 -8.73 0.76 -8.50
N CYS A 333 -7.98 1.84 -8.30
CA CYS A 333 -6.69 2.03 -8.96
C CYS A 333 -5.65 0.98 -8.52
N HIS A 334 -5.62 0.62 -7.24
CA HIS A 334 -4.78 -0.46 -6.70
C HIS A 334 -5.12 -1.80 -7.37
N GLU A 335 -6.39 -2.24 -7.29
CA GLU A 335 -6.83 -3.50 -7.90
C GLU A 335 -6.59 -3.55 -9.41
N PHE A 336 -6.85 -2.44 -10.11
CA PHE A 336 -6.59 -2.32 -11.53
C PHE A 336 -5.08 -2.39 -11.85
N SER A 337 -4.20 -1.95 -10.95
CA SER A 337 -2.73 -2.03 -11.13
C SER A 337 -2.22 -3.48 -11.21
N HIS A 338 -2.81 -4.39 -10.44
CA HIS A 338 -2.52 -5.82 -10.56
C HIS A 338 -2.96 -6.39 -11.92
N THR A 339 -4.03 -5.86 -12.51
CA THR A 339 -4.42 -6.24 -13.90
C THR A 339 -3.36 -5.83 -14.92
N LEU A 340 -2.59 -4.75 -14.64
CA LEU A 340 -1.47 -4.28 -15.44
C LEU A 340 -0.16 -5.05 -15.17
N GLY A 341 -0.11 -5.86 -14.10
CA GLY A 341 1.00 -6.73 -13.74
C GLY A 341 1.91 -6.26 -12.60
N LEU A 342 1.54 -5.23 -11.82
CA LEU A 342 2.29 -4.83 -10.62
C LEU A 342 1.92 -5.71 -9.40
N PRO A 343 2.90 -6.20 -8.63
CA PRO A 343 2.65 -6.89 -7.36
C PRO A 343 2.23 -5.91 -6.26
N ASP A 344 1.60 -6.43 -5.22
CA ASP A 344 1.65 -5.82 -3.89
C ASP A 344 3.12 -5.68 -3.45
N ILE A 345 3.50 -4.49 -2.99
CA ILE A 345 4.86 -4.25 -2.49
C ILE A 345 4.92 -4.13 -0.96
N TYR A 346 3.80 -4.19 -0.25
CA TYR A 346 3.84 -4.42 1.19
C TYR A 346 4.21 -5.87 1.49
N ALA A 347 4.71 -6.10 2.70
CA ALA A 347 4.76 -7.45 3.24
C ALA A 347 3.33 -7.96 3.47
N TYR A 348 3.02 -9.05 2.77
CA TYR A 348 1.73 -9.73 2.75
C TYR A 348 1.98 -11.18 3.17
N ARG A 349 0.97 -11.86 3.73
CA ARG A 349 1.02 -13.33 3.94
C ARG A 349 2.18 -13.89 4.79
N THR A 350 2.95 -13.07 5.51
CA THR A 350 4.23 -13.49 6.11
C THR A 350 4.47 -12.88 7.50
N PRO A 351 5.45 -13.37 8.29
CA PRO A 351 5.90 -12.72 9.54
C PRO A 351 6.47 -11.31 9.39
N ALA A 352 6.59 -10.83 8.14
CA ALA A 352 6.95 -9.47 7.76
C ALA A 352 5.72 -8.54 7.72
N GLU A 353 4.49 -9.06 7.68
CA GLU A 353 3.25 -8.27 7.66
C GLU A 353 3.24 -7.27 8.84
N ASP A 354 2.99 -6.00 8.51
CA ASP A 354 2.90 -4.89 9.44
C ASP A 354 4.12 -4.67 10.37
N GLN A 355 5.31 -5.09 9.96
CA GLN A 355 6.53 -4.71 10.66
C GLN A 355 6.93 -3.27 10.30
N ASP A 356 7.39 -2.51 11.30
CA ASP A 356 8.17 -1.29 11.04
C ASP A 356 9.37 -1.63 10.13
N ASP A 357 9.81 -0.66 9.34
CA ASP A 357 10.95 -0.80 8.41
C ASP A 357 10.78 -1.94 7.36
N GLN A 358 9.55 -2.17 6.86
CA GLN A 358 9.25 -3.29 5.95
C GLN A 358 8.40 -2.93 4.70
N GLY A 359 7.89 -1.71 4.56
CA GLY A 359 7.00 -1.30 3.46
C GLY A 359 7.28 0.10 2.91
N MET A 360 6.54 0.48 1.87
CA MET A 360 6.45 1.84 1.34
C MET A 360 5.31 2.64 1.99
N GLU A 361 4.39 1.98 2.70
CA GLU A 361 3.29 2.61 3.46
C GLU A 361 2.50 3.62 2.59
N TYR A 362 2.30 4.88 3.02
CA TYR A 362 1.55 5.87 2.23
C TYR A 362 2.29 6.45 1.01
N TRP A 363 3.53 6.03 0.71
CA TRP A 363 4.26 6.54 -0.44
C TRP A 363 3.86 5.94 -1.78
N ASP A 364 3.32 4.73 -1.80
CA ASP A 364 3.09 3.94 -3.01
C ASP A 364 1.66 3.41 -3.08
N ILE A 365 1.05 3.41 -4.27
CA ILE A 365 -0.31 2.88 -4.47
C ILE A 365 -0.37 1.35 -4.37
N MET A 366 0.75 0.65 -4.59
CA MET A 366 0.90 -0.79 -4.40
C MET A 366 1.16 -1.17 -2.92
N ASP A 367 1.00 -0.18 -2.02
CA ASP A 367 1.05 -0.29 -0.55
C ASP A 367 -0.10 0.59 0.03
N GLY A 368 0.03 1.05 1.28
CA GLY A 368 -0.95 1.86 1.99
C GLY A 368 -1.38 3.16 1.29
N GLY A 369 -0.65 3.62 0.26
CA GLY A 369 -1.02 4.77 -0.57
C GLY A 369 -2.40 4.68 -1.21
N THR A 370 -2.96 3.47 -1.37
CA THR A 370 -4.37 3.24 -1.74
C THR A 370 -5.37 3.91 -0.78
N GLY A 371 -5.03 4.00 0.51
CA GLY A 371 -5.90 4.52 1.58
C GLY A 371 -5.86 6.04 1.78
N VAL A 372 -4.94 6.77 1.12
CA VAL A 372 -4.70 8.20 1.40
C VAL A 372 -5.97 9.03 1.23
N ARG A 373 -6.31 9.79 2.29
CA ARG A 373 -7.55 10.56 2.45
C ARG A 373 -8.83 9.74 2.24
N GLY A 374 -8.83 8.46 2.65
CA GLY A 374 -9.94 7.52 2.43
C GLY A 374 -10.06 7.08 0.96
N GLY A 375 -8.92 6.86 0.31
CA GLY A 375 -8.79 6.52 -1.10
C GLY A 375 -9.26 7.60 -2.08
N ARG A 376 -9.43 8.84 -1.63
CA ARG A 376 -9.91 9.96 -2.46
C ARG A 376 -8.81 10.61 -3.29
N VAL A 377 -7.60 10.61 -2.74
CA VAL A 377 -6.39 11.12 -3.41
C VAL A 377 -5.32 10.07 -3.13
N PRO A 378 -5.35 8.92 -3.82
CA PRO A 378 -4.35 7.87 -3.62
C PRO A 378 -2.96 8.40 -3.96
N ALA A 379 -1.94 7.73 -3.42
CA ALA A 379 -0.55 7.99 -3.79
C ALA A 379 -0.37 7.89 -5.32
N SER A 380 0.49 8.75 -5.85
CA SER A 380 0.91 8.68 -7.25
C SER A 380 1.94 7.57 -7.41
N TYR A 381 1.94 6.85 -8.54
CA TYR A 381 3.03 5.94 -8.86
C TYR A 381 4.39 6.63 -8.72
N LEU A 382 5.34 5.98 -8.06
CA LEU A 382 6.70 6.43 -7.96
C LEU A 382 7.45 6.17 -9.28
N ALA A 383 8.65 6.72 -9.39
CA ALA A 383 9.41 6.66 -10.63
C ALA A 383 9.78 5.23 -11.06
N TRP A 384 9.85 4.28 -10.11
CA TRP A 384 10.14 2.88 -10.40
C TRP A 384 9.00 2.23 -11.21
N GLU A 385 7.77 2.23 -10.73
CA GLU A 385 6.62 1.63 -11.42
C GLU A 385 6.38 2.32 -12.77
N ARG A 386 6.59 3.64 -12.85
CA ARG A 386 6.51 4.37 -14.13
C ARG A 386 7.61 3.97 -15.12
N GLU A 387 8.81 3.57 -14.67
CA GLU A 387 9.85 3.01 -15.55
C GLU A 387 9.53 1.55 -15.94
N VAL A 388 9.01 0.74 -15.01
CA VAL A 388 8.53 -0.63 -15.25
C VAL A 388 7.41 -0.66 -16.31
N MET A 389 6.47 0.28 -16.23
CA MET A 389 5.36 0.49 -17.16
C MET A 389 5.76 1.20 -18.46
N GLY A 390 7.04 1.57 -18.62
CA GLY A 390 7.54 2.28 -19.80
C GLY A 390 7.03 3.72 -19.96
N TRP A 391 6.37 4.29 -18.95
CA TRP A 391 5.86 5.67 -18.97
C TRP A 391 6.96 6.72 -18.72
N MET A 392 8.07 6.34 -18.10
CA MET A 392 9.23 7.21 -17.97
C MET A 392 10.55 6.46 -18.04
N LYS A 393 11.64 7.21 -17.99
CA LYS A 393 13.00 6.70 -17.80
C LYS A 393 13.63 7.42 -16.62
N ILE A 394 14.32 6.69 -15.74
CA ILE A 394 15.04 7.26 -14.60
C ILE A 394 16.49 7.55 -15.04
N ASP A 395 16.98 8.78 -14.80
CA ASP A 395 18.32 9.20 -15.21
C ASP A 395 19.39 8.66 -14.24
N GLU A 396 20.44 8.01 -14.75
CA GLU A 396 21.47 7.38 -13.91
C GLU A 396 22.58 8.36 -13.49
N LEU A 397 22.87 8.45 -12.19
CA LEU A 397 23.92 9.31 -11.63
C LEU A 397 25.24 8.53 -11.49
N LYS A 398 26.21 8.84 -12.37
CA LYS A 398 27.52 8.16 -12.43
C LYS A 398 28.67 8.94 -11.81
N ASN A 399 28.70 10.26 -12.03
CA ASN A 399 29.78 11.17 -11.66
C ASN A 399 29.25 12.28 -10.74
N ASP A 400 30.13 12.93 -9.98
CA ASP A 400 29.77 14.11 -9.16
C ASP A 400 28.92 15.11 -9.97
N SER A 401 27.77 15.51 -9.43
CA SER A 401 26.81 16.39 -10.14
C SER A 401 25.95 17.20 -9.17
N THR A 402 25.63 18.44 -9.55
CA THR A 402 24.65 19.26 -8.83
C THR A 402 23.30 19.20 -9.56
N ILE A 403 22.26 18.79 -8.84
CA ILE A 403 20.87 18.77 -9.31
C ILE A 403 20.17 19.98 -8.70
N ASN A 404 19.72 20.91 -9.55
CA ASN A 404 19.01 22.11 -9.13
C ASN A 404 17.54 22.03 -9.55
N ASN A 405 16.65 22.49 -8.66
CA ASN A 405 15.24 22.70 -8.93
C ASN A 405 14.50 21.45 -9.45
N LEU A 406 14.79 20.28 -8.87
CA LEU A 406 14.09 19.03 -9.14
C LEU A 406 12.64 19.13 -8.65
N LYS A 407 11.70 19.29 -9.59
CA LYS A 407 10.26 19.21 -9.33
C LYS A 407 9.82 17.76 -9.12
N SER A 408 8.64 17.56 -8.54
CA SER A 408 8.01 16.24 -8.49
C SER A 408 7.75 15.67 -9.88
N ILE A 409 7.81 14.35 -10.00
CA ILE A 409 7.52 13.63 -11.24
C ILE A 409 6.09 13.89 -11.76
N ASP A 410 5.12 14.18 -10.88
CA ASP A 410 3.76 14.62 -11.26
C ASP A 410 3.69 16.01 -11.92
N ASN A 411 4.71 16.86 -11.75
CA ASN A 411 4.73 18.24 -12.23
C ASN A 411 5.87 18.49 -13.23
N GLY A 412 6.05 17.57 -14.17
CA GLY A 412 7.09 17.64 -15.21
C GLY A 412 8.53 17.52 -14.69
N GLY A 413 8.69 16.99 -13.47
CA GLY A 413 9.98 16.71 -12.87
C GLY A 413 10.69 15.49 -13.45
N LYS A 414 11.83 15.16 -12.85
CA LYS A 414 12.63 13.97 -13.17
C LYS A 414 12.75 13.08 -11.93
N ALA A 415 13.23 11.87 -12.15
CA ALA A 415 13.80 11.03 -11.11
C ALA A 415 15.21 10.59 -11.51
N TYR A 416 16.02 10.30 -10.51
CA TYR A 416 17.40 9.84 -10.69
C TYR A 416 17.61 8.50 -10.01
N LYS A 417 18.55 7.69 -10.53
CA LYS A 417 18.97 6.44 -9.87
C LYS A 417 20.48 6.32 -9.70
N ILE A 418 20.88 5.68 -8.61
CA ILE A 418 22.26 5.32 -8.29
C ILE A 418 22.33 3.80 -8.27
N VAL A 419 22.93 3.21 -9.30
CA VAL A 419 22.96 1.75 -9.49
C VAL A 419 24.04 1.10 -8.62
N ASN A 420 23.74 -0.03 -8.00
CA ASN A 420 24.73 -0.86 -7.34
C ASN A 420 25.64 -1.52 -8.41
N PRO A 421 26.96 -1.25 -8.44
CA PRO A 421 27.85 -1.85 -9.43
C PRO A 421 27.96 -3.38 -9.31
N ASN A 422 27.57 -3.96 -8.17
CA ASN A 422 27.59 -5.40 -7.93
C ASN A 422 26.27 -6.09 -8.32
N ASN A 423 25.18 -5.34 -8.49
CA ASN A 423 23.86 -5.85 -8.89
C ASN A 423 23.04 -4.76 -9.60
N SER A 424 22.89 -4.84 -10.92
CA SER A 424 22.15 -3.84 -11.70
C SER A 424 20.65 -3.74 -11.39
N ASN A 425 20.08 -4.77 -10.78
CA ASN A 425 18.66 -4.80 -10.38
C ASN A 425 18.46 -4.21 -8.98
N GLU A 426 19.56 -3.79 -8.35
CA GLU A 426 19.56 -3.05 -7.11
C GLU A 426 20.08 -1.62 -7.31
N TYR A 427 19.29 -0.65 -6.88
CA TYR A 427 19.60 0.77 -7.03
C TYR A 427 18.82 1.62 -6.03
N ILE A 428 19.32 2.82 -5.78
CA ILE A 428 18.60 3.85 -5.04
C ILE A 428 17.93 4.76 -6.05
N VAL A 429 16.64 5.02 -5.89
CA VAL A 429 15.90 6.03 -6.66
C VAL A 429 15.74 7.30 -5.81
N LEU A 430 15.86 8.45 -6.47
CA LEU A 430 15.74 9.78 -5.88
C LEU A 430 14.70 10.57 -6.68
N GLN A 431 13.63 11.00 -6.03
CA GLN A 431 12.60 11.84 -6.62
C GLN A 431 12.15 12.93 -5.64
N SER A 432 11.75 14.09 -6.16
CA SER A 432 11.12 15.11 -5.32
C SER A 432 9.67 14.73 -5.05
N MET A 433 9.26 14.83 -3.78
CA MET A 433 7.87 14.81 -3.34
C MET A 433 7.51 16.22 -2.87
N GLN A 434 6.43 16.77 -3.42
CA GLN A 434 5.98 18.14 -3.16
C GLN A 434 4.46 18.21 -3.26
N LYS A 435 3.87 19.24 -2.65
CA LYS A 435 2.44 19.51 -2.74
C LYS A 435 2.00 19.65 -4.21
N GLY A 436 0.99 18.88 -4.61
CA GLY A 436 0.56 18.81 -6.00
C GLY A 436 -0.78 18.09 -6.18
N ALA A 437 -1.01 17.60 -7.40
CA ALA A 437 -2.21 16.89 -7.81
C ALA A 437 -2.52 15.68 -6.91
N TRP A 438 -1.53 14.79 -6.76
CA TRP A 438 -1.67 13.49 -6.08
C TRP A 438 -1.00 13.43 -4.72
N ASN A 439 -0.14 14.41 -4.38
CA ASN A 439 0.31 14.68 -3.02
C ASN A 439 -0.38 15.93 -2.47
N GLN A 440 -1.57 15.76 -1.91
CA GLN A 440 -2.34 16.84 -1.27
C GLN A 440 -2.21 16.86 0.26
N GLY A 441 -1.38 15.98 0.83
CA GLY A 441 -1.31 15.72 2.25
C GLY A 441 -2.32 14.72 2.76
N TRP A 442 -2.22 14.43 4.05
CA TRP A 442 -2.85 13.26 4.67
C TRP A 442 -4.30 13.53 5.08
N GLY A 443 -4.70 14.79 5.18
CA GLY A 443 -6.06 15.23 5.54
C GLY A 443 -6.20 15.82 6.95
N ASP A 444 -5.12 15.77 7.73
CA ASP A 444 -4.88 16.49 8.98
C ASP A 444 -4.42 17.96 8.77
N GLY A 445 -4.01 18.29 7.54
CA GLY A 445 -3.43 19.59 7.16
C GLY A 445 -1.92 19.55 6.91
N THR A 446 -1.25 18.43 7.20
CA THR A 446 0.17 18.21 6.90
C THR A 446 0.36 17.40 5.61
N TYR A 447 1.56 17.45 5.05
CA TYR A 447 1.97 16.69 3.86
C TYR A 447 3.47 16.47 3.86
N GLY A 448 3.88 15.32 3.35
CA GLY A 448 5.28 15.05 3.06
C GLY A 448 5.80 15.94 1.93
N LYS A 449 6.96 16.57 2.15
CA LYS A 449 7.71 17.32 1.13
C LYS A 449 9.22 17.17 1.31
N GLY A 450 9.95 17.15 0.20
CA GLY A 450 11.40 16.94 0.19
C GLY A 450 11.84 15.92 -0.86
N LEU A 451 13.02 15.36 -0.67
CA LEU A 451 13.59 14.28 -1.48
C LEU A 451 13.12 12.94 -0.88
N LEU A 452 12.40 12.15 -1.66
CA LEU A 452 12.22 10.73 -1.37
C LEU A 452 13.42 9.99 -1.96
N ALA A 453 14.19 9.36 -1.07
CA ALA A 453 15.15 8.34 -1.43
C ALA A 453 14.53 6.98 -1.09
N TYR A 454 14.59 6.02 -2.01
CA TYR A 454 14.14 4.65 -1.75
C TYR A 454 15.05 3.64 -2.46
N ARG A 455 15.22 2.46 -1.84
CA ARG A 455 15.94 1.35 -2.44
C ARG A 455 14.95 0.49 -3.21
N VAL A 456 15.33 0.10 -4.42
CA VAL A 456 14.77 -1.03 -5.16
C VAL A 456 15.85 -2.10 -5.25
N SER A 457 15.55 -3.34 -4.84
CA SER A 457 16.46 -4.50 -4.90
C SER A 457 15.72 -5.70 -5.49
N TYR A 458 15.23 -5.53 -6.71
CA TYR A 458 14.32 -6.48 -7.34
C TYR A 458 15.06 -7.78 -7.71
N PRO A 459 14.52 -8.97 -7.39
CA PRO A 459 15.26 -10.22 -7.59
C PRO A 459 15.29 -10.66 -9.06
N PHE A 460 14.37 -10.15 -9.88
CA PHE A 460 14.15 -10.59 -11.26
C PHE A 460 14.37 -9.45 -12.28
N ASN A 461 14.62 -9.82 -13.54
CA ASN A 461 14.73 -8.87 -14.67
C ASN A 461 13.36 -8.48 -15.25
N LYS A 462 12.28 -8.94 -14.64
CA LYS A 462 10.90 -8.63 -15.00
C LYS A 462 10.12 -8.39 -13.72
N VAL A 463 9.08 -7.55 -13.78
CA VAL A 463 8.07 -7.40 -12.74
C VAL A 463 6.91 -8.34 -13.06
N ASN A 464 6.50 -9.10 -12.07
CA ASN A 464 5.34 -9.96 -12.10
C ASN A 464 4.48 -9.68 -10.87
N VAL A 465 3.16 -9.81 -11.01
CA VAL A 465 2.21 -9.63 -9.90
C VAL A 465 2.52 -10.58 -8.71
N PHE A 466 3.16 -11.71 -8.97
CA PHE A 466 3.55 -12.72 -7.97
C PHE A 466 4.89 -12.47 -7.24
N ASP A 467 5.55 -11.33 -7.44
CA ASP A 467 6.93 -11.15 -6.96
C ASP A 467 7.06 -10.71 -5.49
N TYR A 468 5.97 -10.24 -4.86
CA TYR A 468 5.85 -9.83 -3.44
C TYR A 468 7.17 -9.34 -2.77
N PRO A 469 7.78 -8.25 -3.27
CA PRO A 469 9.18 -7.92 -3.00
C PRO A 469 9.55 -7.74 -1.52
N ASN A 470 8.59 -7.49 -0.64
CA ASN A 470 8.83 -7.22 0.78
C ASN A 470 8.40 -8.35 1.73
N ASN A 471 8.05 -9.55 1.24
CA ASN A 471 7.64 -10.67 2.10
C ASN A 471 8.75 -11.22 3.03
N GLU A 472 10.04 -10.97 2.75
CA GLU A 472 11.12 -11.45 3.61
C GLU A 472 11.37 -10.49 4.80
N LYS A 473 11.09 -10.96 6.02
CA LYS A 473 11.18 -10.16 7.26
C LYS A 473 12.58 -9.61 7.51
N GLY A 474 12.67 -8.30 7.76
CA GLY A 474 13.92 -7.56 7.96
C GLY A 474 14.71 -7.36 6.66
N LYS A 475 14.16 -7.76 5.51
CA LYS A 475 14.76 -7.70 4.18
C LYS A 475 13.74 -7.20 3.13
N PRO A 476 13.17 -6.00 3.31
CA PRO A 476 12.36 -5.38 2.27
C PRO A 476 13.23 -5.03 1.05
N ARG A 477 12.74 -5.32 -0.15
CA ARG A 477 13.42 -5.01 -1.41
C ARG A 477 13.02 -3.65 -1.99
N VAL A 478 11.81 -3.17 -1.72
CA VAL A 478 11.31 -1.86 -2.15
C VAL A 478 10.94 -1.07 -0.89
N ILE A 479 11.79 -0.15 -0.44
CA ILE A 479 11.60 0.55 0.84
C ILE A 479 12.19 1.97 0.79
N PRO A 480 11.60 2.98 1.48
CA PRO A 480 12.24 4.28 1.61
C PRO A 480 13.55 4.18 2.38
N ILE A 481 14.40 5.18 2.21
CA ILE A 481 15.56 5.44 3.06
C ILE A 481 15.19 6.69 3.85
N PRO A 482 14.55 6.55 5.03
CA PRO A 482 13.97 7.67 5.75
C PRO A 482 15.03 8.59 6.34
N ALA A 483 14.76 9.90 6.33
CA ALA A 483 15.66 10.89 6.91
C ALA A 483 15.76 10.79 8.44
N ASP A 484 14.67 10.43 9.14
CA ASP A 484 14.67 10.17 10.58
C ASP A 484 15.23 8.77 10.97
N GLY A 485 15.42 7.87 9.99
CA GLY A 485 15.94 6.52 10.20
C GLY A 485 14.89 5.47 10.60
N LYS A 486 13.59 5.75 10.46
CA LYS A 486 12.49 4.82 10.78
C LYS A 486 11.42 4.82 9.67
N ILE A 487 10.72 3.71 9.46
CA ILE A 487 9.38 3.65 8.84
C ILE A 487 8.41 3.02 9.85
N LEU A 488 7.35 3.74 10.23
CA LEU A 488 6.32 3.24 11.15
C LEU A 488 5.22 2.56 10.36
N ALA A 489 5.01 1.25 10.57
CA ALA A 489 3.89 0.55 9.97
C ALA A 489 2.56 0.98 10.61
N GLY A 490 1.50 1.11 9.79
CA GLY A 490 0.20 1.62 10.25
C GLY A 490 -0.42 0.88 11.46
N LYS A 491 -0.05 -0.39 11.66
CA LYS A 491 -0.42 -1.21 12.83
C LYS A 491 0.20 -0.77 14.14
N ASN A 492 1.45 -0.32 14.10
CA ASN A 492 2.26 -0.05 15.27
C ASN A 492 2.06 1.39 15.74
N ALA A 493 1.43 2.24 14.91
CA ALA A 493 0.98 3.56 15.29
C ALA A 493 -0.17 3.49 16.31
N THR A 494 -0.06 4.26 17.39
CA THR A 494 -1.09 4.41 18.43
C THR A 494 -2.21 5.36 18.01
N SER A 495 -1.98 6.18 16.97
CA SER A 495 -2.98 7.07 16.38
C SER A 495 -2.66 7.42 14.93
N TYR A 496 -3.69 7.84 14.17
CA TYR A 496 -3.50 8.36 12.82
C TYR A 496 -2.52 9.54 12.76
N LEU A 497 -2.57 10.42 13.78
CA LEU A 497 -1.70 11.60 13.85
C LEU A 497 -0.23 11.23 14.08
N GLU A 498 0.05 10.16 14.84
CA GLU A 498 1.41 9.64 14.99
C GLU A 498 1.94 9.11 13.66
N TYR A 499 1.15 8.28 12.98
CA TYR A 499 1.49 7.65 11.70
C TYR A 499 1.89 8.68 10.64
N VAL A 500 1.05 9.69 10.40
CA VAL A 500 1.31 10.71 9.38
C VAL A 500 2.43 11.70 9.76
N ASN A 501 2.64 11.93 11.06
CA ASN A 501 3.77 12.73 11.52
C ASN A 501 5.10 12.00 11.38
N GLN A 502 5.13 10.67 11.53
CA GLN A 502 6.32 9.88 11.24
C GLN A 502 6.61 9.90 9.73
N HIS A 503 5.60 9.72 8.86
CA HIS A 503 5.79 9.83 7.40
C HIS A 503 6.40 11.18 6.98
N ASN A 504 6.04 12.29 7.65
CA ASN A 504 6.65 13.60 7.39
C ASN A 504 8.18 13.64 7.68
N GLY A 505 8.72 12.64 8.40
CA GLY A 505 10.14 12.43 8.71
C GLY A 505 10.93 11.60 7.69
N ASP A 506 10.27 10.97 6.71
CA ASP A 506 10.95 10.11 5.75
C ASP A 506 11.74 10.89 4.69
N LEU A 507 11.34 12.14 4.41
CA LEU A 507 11.83 12.94 3.30
C LEU A 507 12.97 13.90 3.70
N TYR A 508 13.95 14.11 2.82
CA TYR A 508 15.06 15.04 3.09
C TYR A 508 14.80 16.46 2.55
N PRO A 509 15.20 17.53 3.26
CA PRO A 509 15.84 17.52 4.56
C PRO A 509 14.82 17.47 5.71
N TYR A 510 15.10 16.70 6.76
CA TYR A 510 14.28 16.64 7.97
C TYR A 510 15.14 16.85 9.21
N ASN A 511 14.70 17.68 10.17
CA ASN A 511 15.42 17.95 11.42
C ASN A 511 16.93 18.24 11.28
N ARG A 512 17.31 18.99 10.23
CA ARG A 512 18.70 19.33 9.82
C ARG A 512 19.53 18.17 9.23
N ILE A 513 18.90 17.05 8.92
CA ILE A 513 19.47 15.95 8.14
C ILE A 513 19.25 16.30 6.68
N ASP A 514 20.23 17.00 6.08
CA ASP A 514 20.23 17.48 4.69
C ASP A 514 21.20 16.70 3.79
N TYR A 515 21.49 15.46 4.16
CA TYR A 515 22.41 14.58 3.47
C TYR A 515 22.03 13.10 3.64
N ILE A 516 22.60 12.27 2.76
CA ILE A 516 22.70 10.81 2.87
C ILE A 516 24.16 10.47 2.55
N SER A 517 24.85 9.71 3.41
CA SER A 517 26.24 9.33 3.16
C SER A 517 26.46 7.83 3.32
N GLY A 518 26.60 7.15 2.19
CA GLY A 518 26.50 5.70 2.10
C GLY A 518 25.03 5.27 2.04
N PHE A 519 24.75 4.29 1.18
CA PHE A 519 23.44 3.65 1.13
C PHE A 519 23.56 2.19 1.56
N LYS A 520 22.70 1.73 2.47
CA LYS A 520 22.67 0.34 2.91
C LYS A 520 21.96 -0.52 1.86
N MET A 521 22.73 -1.39 1.21
CA MET A 521 22.22 -2.33 0.21
C MET A 521 21.55 -3.54 0.90
N PHE A 522 20.88 -4.37 0.11
CA PHE A 522 20.06 -5.50 0.55
C PHE A 522 20.89 -6.57 1.25
N ASP A 523 22.12 -6.80 0.81
CA ASP A 523 23.12 -7.67 1.46
C ASP A 523 23.74 -7.06 2.74
N GLY A 524 23.38 -5.81 3.08
CA GLY A 524 23.92 -5.06 4.20
C GLY A 524 25.21 -4.30 3.89
N SER A 525 25.75 -4.40 2.68
CA SER A 525 26.91 -3.61 2.24
C SER A 525 26.58 -2.12 2.13
N ILE A 526 27.61 -1.25 2.12
CA ILE A 526 27.44 0.19 1.97
C ILE A 526 27.91 0.61 0.57
N LEU A 527 26.97 1.07 -0.26
CA LEU A 527 27.26 1.70 -1.53
C LEU A 527 27.87 3.09 -1.27
N ALA A 528 29.16 3.22 -1.57
CA ALA A 528 30.02 4.36 -1.24
C ALA A 528 29.74 5.62 -2.10
N LYS A 529 28.56 6.20 -1.94
CA LYS A 529 28.07 7.39 -2.64
C LYS A 529 27.39 8.32 -1.62
N SER A 530 27.27 9.61 -1.93
CA SER A 530 26.58 10.55 -1.05
C SER A 530 25.65 11.48 -1.83
N ILE A 531 24.58 11.91 -1.16
CA ILE A 531 23.75 13.04 -1.53
C ILE A 531 23.94 14.07 -0.42
N ILE A 532 24.31 15.31 -0.74
CA ILE A 532 24.59 16.36 0.25
C ILE A 532 23.91 17.67 -0.14
N ASN A 533 23.85 18.61 0.81
CA ASN A 533 23.29 19.95 0.61
C ASN A 533 21.82 19.91 0.10
N ILE A 534 21.02 18.95 0.59
CA ILE A 534 19.63 18.76 0.18
C ILE A 534 18.80 19.94 0.68
N LYS A 535 18.23 20.70 -0.25
CA LYS A 535 17.43 21.90 0.01
C LYS A 535 16.04 21.74 -0.59
N GLU A 536 15.04 21.70 0.28
CA GLU A 536 13.62 21.75 -0.06
C GLU A 536 13.21 23.23 -0.19
N ASN A 537 12.44 23.56 -1.22
CA ASN A 537 11.84 24.87 -1.39
C ASN A 537 10.33 24.72 -1.62
N ASP A 538 9.54 25.14 -0.64
CA ASP A 538 8.08 25.14 -0.68
C ASP A 538 7.58 26.57 -0.87
N GLY A 539 7.51 27.01 -2.12
CA GLY A 539 7.16 28.39 -2.48
C GLY A 539 5.67 28.71 -2.36
N GLY A 540 4.84 27.81 -1.80
CA GLY A 540 3.38 27.91 -1.75
C GLY A 540 2.68 27.83 -3.12
N ASN A 541 3.45 27.71 -4.20
CA ASN A 541 3.02 27.58 -5.59
C ASN A 541 3.77 26.39 -6.19
N SER A 542 3.05 25.37 -6.66
CA SER A 542 3.62 24.12 -7.17
C SER A 542 4.65 24.29 -8.28
N ASN A 543 4.64 25.41 -9.02
CA ASN A 543 5.67 25.73 -10.03
C ASN A 543 7.04 26.09 -9.44
N ASN A 544 7.06 26.56 -8.19
CA ASN A 544 8.27 26.87 -7.41
C ASN A 544 8.58 25.81 -6.35
N ASN A 545 7.81 24.72 -6.27
CA ASN A 545 8.08 23.65 -5.32
C ASN A 545 9.08 22.65 -5.91
N TYR A 546 10.23 22.50 -5.25
CA TYR A 546 11.33 21.66 -5.75
C TYR A 546 12.31 21.25 -4.65
N VAL A 547 13.22 20.35 -5.00
CA VAL A 547 14.44 20.03 -4.24
C VAL A 547 15.69 20.33 -5.05
N SER A 548 16.76 20.77 -4.41
CA SER A 548 18.11 20.79 -4.98
C SER A 548 19.07 19.98 -4.11
N PHE A 549 20.04 19.28 -4.71
CA PHE A 549 21.05 18.50 -3.99
C PHE A 549 22.33 18.33 -4.82
N GLU A 550 23.42 17.91 -4.16
CA GLU A 550 24.63 17.48 -4.83
C GLU A 550 24.84 15.97 -4.65
N PHE A 551 24.96 15.24 -5.76
CA PHE A 551 25.44 13.86 -5.76
C PHE A 551 26.96 13.84 -5.82
N LYS A 552 27.58 13.01 -4.98
CA LYS A 552 29.01 12.70 -4.99
C LYS A 552 29.21 11.21 -5.24
N ASN A 553 30.07 10.90 -6.19
CA ASN A 553 30.52 9.55 -6.55
C ASN A 553 31.58 9.03 -5.56
N ARG A 554 31.38 9.28 -4.27
CA ARG A 554 32.20 8.85 -3.12
C ARG A 554 31.42 9.07 -1.83
N LEU A 555 31.88 8.47 -0.73
CA LEU A 555 31.46 8.89 0.60
C LEU A 555 31.98 10.31 0.89
N VAL A 556 31.10 11.16 1.41
CA VAL A 556 31.43 12.44 2.05
C VAL A 556 31.23 12.26 3.56
N PRO A 557 32.30 12.29 4.38
CA PRO A 557 32.17 12.16 5.82
C PRO A 557 31.22 13.23 6.36
N THR A 558 30.27 12.79 7.19
CA THR A 558 29.26 13.63 7.84
C THR A 558 29.89 14.30 9.05
N GLY A 559 30.96 15.05 8.80
CA GLY A 559 31.69 15.80 9.82
C GLY A 559 30.72 16.70 10.56
N ILE A 560 30.86 16.76 11.89
CA ILE A 560 30.13 17.67 12.77
C ILE A 560 30.07 19.04 12.06
N GLN A 561 28.85 19.55 11.80
CA GLN A 561 28.69 20.89 11.27
C GLN A 561 29.56 21.82 12.13
N SER A 562 30.58 22.41 11.51
CA SER A 562 31.32 23.49 12.15
C SER A 562 30.28 24.53 12.53
N LEU A 563 30.00 24.64 13.84
CA LEU A 563 29.09 25.66 14.35
C LEU A 563 29.51 26.98 13.71
N SER A 564 28.54 27.77 13.27
CA SER A 564 28.78 29.15 12.86
C SER A 564 29.34 29.89 14.07
N ILE A 565 30.65 29.85 14.28
CA ILE A 565 31.34 30.59 15.32
C ILE A 565 31.19 32.04 14.92
N ILE A 566 30.16 32.69 15.47
CA ILE A 566 30.12 34.13 15.58
C ILE A 566 31.28 34.45 16.52
N GLU A 567 32.45 34.75 15.95
CA GLU A 567 33.58 35.27 16.70
C GLU A 567 33.14 36.58 17.36
N ARG A 568 32.77 36.51 18.63
CA ARG A 568 32.66 37.70 19.47
C ARG A 568 34.07 38.26 19.59
N SER A 569 34.33 39.36 18.89
CA SER A 569 35.60 40.08 18.86
C SER A 569 36.01 40.72 20.21
N THR A 570 35.20 40.54 21.25
CA THR A 570 35.45 41.03 22.61
C THR A 570 36.21 40.00 23.44
N SER A 571 37.53 40.13 23.48
CA SER A 571 38.42 39.48 24.44
C SER A 571 38.27 40.13 25.82
N ASP A 572 37.74 39.41 26.80
CA ASP A 572 37.62 39.89 28.19
C ASP A 572 38.70 39.33 29.14
N ASN A 573 39.63 38.54 28.60
CA ASN A 573 40.76 37.89 29.30
C ASN A 573 40.36 36.95 30.44
N ARG A 574 39.07 36.62 30.61
CA ARG A 574 38.65 35.66 31.64
C ARG A 574 39.17 34.26 31.32
N ILE A 575 39.73 33.62 32.35
CA ILE A 575 40.29 32.29 32.30
C ILE A 575 39.32 31.32 32.96
N TYR A 576 39.14 30.15 32.35
CA TYR A 576 38.25 29.10 32.80
C TYR A 576 38.97 27.75 32.86
N THR A 577 38.55 26.88 33.77
CA THR A 577 38.90 25.45 33.73
C THR A 577 38.25 24.76 32.54
N LEU A 578 38.72 23.54 32.19
CA LEU A 578 38.11 22.72 31.14
C LEU A 578 36.64 22.35 31.41
N ASP A 579 36.20 22.35 32.68
CA ASP A 579 34.80 22.16 33.09
C ASP A 579 34.04 23.48 33.33
N GLY A 580 34.58 24.62 32.85
CA GLY A 580 33.85 25.88 32.72
C GLY A 580 33.81 26.76 33.97
N ARG A 581 34.55 26.46 35.04
CA ARG A 581 34.65 27.34 36.22
C ARG A 581 35.58 28.51 35.94
N TYR A 582 35.14 29.72 36.25
CA TYR A 582 35.97 30.93 36.15
C TYR A 582 37.07 30.93 37.23
N VAL A 583 38.31 31.24 36.85
CA VAL A 583 39.49 31.22 37.73
C VAL A 583 40.32 32.52 37.72
N GLY A 584 39.75 33.62 37.22
CA GLY A 584 40.41 34.94 37.17
C GLY A 584 40.81 35.37 35.77
N THR A 585 41.64 36.41 35.66
CA THR A 585 42.13 36.97 34.38
C THR A 585 43.66 36.90 34.24
N ASP A 586 44.37 36.54 35.30
CA ASP A 586 45.83 36.47 35.34
C ASP A 586 46.31 35.01 35.31
N ALA A 587 47.00 34.62 34.24
CA ALA A 587 47.56 33.29 34.12
C ALA A 587 48.74 33.07 35.09
N SER A 588 49.42 34.12 35.54
CA SER A 588 50.64 34.03 36.36
C SER A 588 50.42 33.44 37.76
N ILE A 589 49.17 33.43 38.25
CA ILE A 589 48.80 32.95 39.61
C ILE A 589 48.13 31.57 39.66
N LEU A 590 47.75 30.98 38.53
CA LEU A 590 47.10 29.65 38.47
C LEU A 590 48.05 28.50 38.86
N PRO A 591 47.58 27.33 39.34
CA PRO A 591 48.39 26.13 39.41
C PRO A 591 48.70 25.55 38.01
N HIS A 592 49.59 24.55 37.92
CA HIS A 592 49.85 23.84 36.67
C HIS A 592 48.58 23.15 36.16
N GLY A 593 48.29 23.26 34.86
CA GLY A 593 47.06 22.72 34.29
C GLY A 593 46.71 23.25 32.90
N ILE A 594 45.56 22.78 32.39
CA ILE A 594 45.01 23.21 31.10
C ILE A 594 43.82 24.13 31.35
N TYR A 595 43.87 25.32 30.75
CA TYR A 595 42.90 26.39 30.92
C TYR A 595 42.39 26.89 29.57
N ILE A 596 41.23 27.56 29.60
CA ILE A 596 40.61 28.21 28.44
C ILE A 596 40.62 29.72 28.69
N GLN A 597 41.20 30.50 27.77
CA GLN A 597 41.15 31.96 27.79
C GLN A 597 40.94 32.46 26.36
N ASN A 598 40.03 33.41 26.15
CA ASN A 598 39.76 34.03 24.84
C ASN A 598 39.60 32.99 23.70
N ASN A 599 38.76 31.98 23.93
CA ASN A 599 38.48 30.85 23.02
C ASN A 599 39.67 29.92 22.69
N LYS A 600 40.82 30.08 23.34
CA LYS A 600 42.01 29.22 23.16
C LYS A 600 42.31 28.43 24.42
N LYS A 601 42.78 27.20 24.25
CA LYS A 601 43.38 26.41 25.33
C LYS A 601 44.83 26.82 25.51
N PHE A 602 45.26 27.01 26.75
CA PHE A 602 46.68 27.15 27.09
C PHE A 602 47.04 26.20 28.24
N VAL A 603 48.33 25.88 28.33
CA VAL A 603 48.90 25.08 29.41
C VAL A 603 49.73 26.02 30.28
N LYS A 604 49.64 25.84 31.59
CA LYS A 604 50.55 26.47 32.56
C LYS A 604 51.43 25.41 33.22
#